data_AF-A0A7L4J7L1-F1
#
_entry.id   AF-A0A7L4J7L1-F1
#
_cell.length_a   1.000
_cell.length_b   1.000
_cell.length_c   1.000
_cell.angle_alpha   90.00
_cell.angle_beta   90.00
_cell.angle_gamma   90.00
#
_symmetry.space_group_name_H-M   'P 1'
#
loop_
_entity.id
_entity.type
_entity.pdbx_description
1 polymer ?
#
loop_
_entity_poly.entity_id
_entity_poly.type
_entity_poly.pdbx_seq_one_letter_code
_entity_poly.pdbx_strand_id
1 'polypeptide(L)'
;QNIHLVAKWLSCLEKKLEQLSEGSHRDFRVFVSAEPAPCPESHIIPQGILENSIKITSEAPTGMHANLHKALDNFSQDTLEMCSQEKEFRSILFALCYFHAVVAERRKFGAQGWNRPYPFSTGDLTISVSVLYNYLEASSKVPYDDLRYLVGEIMYGGHITDDWDRRLCRTYLEEFIKPEMLEGELCLAPGFPLPGSMDYNGYHQYIDDALPPESPYLYGLHPNAEIGFLTQRSERLLRTVLELQPRDSSTAQGALGTQEEMVQALLEEMLEKLTDEFNMAELLAKVEERTPYAVVALQECERMNVLTAEIRRSLTELELGLKVLQPWSACLEHSLGRASCFRANLGEILPMGSLQNSKFKQPLPQLAQEKDFLGEKWICSGTVSPGTHSSAWLLGTVAKHFWPPRIVPQQQQISHKLRHGLLRGFVSFSLQAGTITDARLKELTPAMPVVFIKAIPDDKQDTRGLYPCPLYKTRQRGPTYVWTFNLKTKENPSKWVLAGVALLLQA
;
A
#
# COMPACT_ATOMS: atom_id res chain seq x y z
N GLN A 1 -11.26 30.39 11.05
CA GLN A 1 -10.62 29.05 11.13
C GLN A 1 -11.52 28.02 10.45
N ASN A 2 -10.99 26.86 10.07
CA ASN A 2 -11.72 25.72 9.46
C ASN A 2 -12.55 26.09 8.22
N ILE A 3 -12.02 26.97 7.37
CA ILE A 3 -12.81 27.50 6.24
C ILE A 3 -13.13 26.44 5.17
N HIS A 4 -12.39 25.34 5.15
CA HIS A 4 -12.63 24.18 4.29
C HIS A 4 -13.95 23.46 4.63
N LEU A 5 -14.59 23.74 5.77
CA LEU A 5 -15.91 23.17 6.09
C LEU A 5 -17.08 23.98 5.54
N VAL A 6 -16.84 25.20 5.04
CA VAL A 6 -17.88 26.17 4.68
C VAL A 6 -17.84 26.57 3.20
N ALA A 7 -17.81 25.57 2.31
CA ALA A 7 -17.65 25.75 0.86
C ALA A 7 -18.58 26.81 0.24
N LYS A 8 -19.87 26.83 0.62
CA LYS A 8 -20.86 27.78 0.08
C LYS A 8 -20.56 29.25 0.43
N TRP A 9 -19.86 29.48 1.53
CA TRP A 9 -19.56 30.83 2.02
C TRP A 9 -18.28 31.42 1.41
N LEU A 10 -17.37 30.58 0.91
CA LEU A 10 -16.06 31.01 0.43
C LEU A 10 -16.13 32.01 -0.73
N SER A 11 -17.11 31.88 -1.63
CA SER A 11 -17.33 32.82 -2.73
C SER A 11 -17.79 34.21 -2.24
N CYS A 12 -18.51 34.27 -1.12
CA CYS A 12 -18.87 35.54 -0.49
C CYS A 12 -17.68 36.15 0.24
N LEU A 13 -16.86 35.31 0.88
CA LEU A 13 -15.63 35.74 1.54
C LEU A 13 -14.64 36.35 0.53
N GLU A 14 -14.41 35.70 -0.61
CA GLU A 14 -13.52 36.18 -1.68
C GLU A 14 -13.88 37.60 -2.12
N LYS A 15 -15.14 37.83 -2.51
CA LYS A 15 -15.63 39.15 -2.92
C LYS A 15 -15.48 40.21 -1.82
N LYS A 16 -15.68 39.84 -0.56
CA LYS A 16 -15.50 40.75 0.57
C LYS A 16 -14.04 41.08 0.82
N LEU A 17 -13.13 40.11 0.66
CA LEU A 17 -11.69 40.33 0.82
C LEU A 17 -11.16 41.25 -0.28
N GLU A 18 -11.63 41.10 -1.52
CA GLU A 18 -11.32 42.02 -2.62
C GLU A 18 -11.79 43.44 -2.31
N GLN A 19 -13.06 43.61 -1.91
CA GLN A 19 -13.61 44.93 -1.53
C GLN A 19 -12.86 45.59 -0.36
N LEU A 20 -12.48 44.79 0.64
CA LEU A 20 -11.76 45.29 1.82
C LEU A 20 -10.27 45.49 1.55
N SER A 21 -9.71 44.94 0.46
CA SER A 21 -8.32 45.19 0.08
C SER A 21 -8.09 46.64 -0.34
N GLU A 22 -9.12 47.28 -0.90
CA GLU A 22 -9.10 48.68 -1.32
C GLU A 22 -9.60 49.59 -0.18
N GLY A 23 -8.72 50.44 0.35
CA GLY A 23 -9.10 51.46 1.33
C GLY A 23 -9.18 50.99 2.79
N SER A 24 -8.67 49.79 3.12
CA SER A 24 -8.55 49.34 4.52
C SER A 24 -7.37 49.98 5.26
N HIS A 25 -7.43 49.92 6.60
CA HIS A 25 -6.37 50.41 7.48
C HIS A 25 -5.05 49.64 7.25
N ARG A 26 -3.89 50.30 7.38
CA ARG A 26 -2.56 49.70 7.11
C ARG A 26 -2.26 48.46 7.95
N ASP A 27 -2.82 48.38 9.15
CA ASP A 27 -2.67 47.25 10.09
C ASP A 27 -3.77 46.18 9.95
N PHE A 28 -4.69 46.33 9.01
CA PHE A 28 -5.72 45.33 8.77
C PHE A 28 -5.08 44.03 8.26
N ARG A 29 -5.30 42.94 8.98
CA ARG A 29 -4.81 41.60 8.64
C ARG A 29 -5.94 40.60 8.82
N VAL A 30 -6.08 39.67 7.88
CA VAL A 30 -7.03 38.57 7.96
C VAL A 30 -6.25 37.27 7.99
N PHE A 31 -6.43 36.50 9.07
CA PHE A 31 -5.81 35.19 9.22
C PHE A 31 -6.86 34.11 8.98
N VAL A 32 -6.56 33.23 8.04
CA VAL A 32 -7.44 32.15 7.61
C VAL A 32 -6.72 30.83 7.83
N SER A 33 -7.42 29.85 8.41
CA SER A 33 -6.91 28.48 8.53
C SER A 33 -7.82 27.51 7.78
N ALA A 34 -7.19 26.62 7.02
CA ALA A 34 -7.84 25.59 6.22
C ALA A 34 -6.95 24.35 6.18
N GLU A 35 -7.57 23.17 6.07
CA GLU A 35 -6.84 21.96 5.70
C GLU A 35 -6.74 21.89 4.17
N PRO A 36 -5.60 21.45 3.62
CA PRO A 36 -5.46 21.25 2.19
C PRO A 36 -6.38 20.14 1.71
N ALA A 37 -6.95 20.30 0.51
CA ALA A 37 -7.76 19.25 -0.10
C ALA A 37 -6.92 18.01 -0.42
N PRO A 38 -7.45 16.79 -0.23
CA PRO A 38 -6.72 15.55 -0.45
C PRO A 38 -6.38 15.31 -1.94
N CYS A 39 -7.22 15.78 -2.86
CA CYS A 39 -6.97 15.75 -4.30
C CYS A 39 -7.38 17.06 -4.99
N PRO A 40 -6.77 17.40 -6.14
CA PRO A 40 -7.07 18.63 -6.88
C PRO A 40 -8.57 18.79 -7.22
N GLU A 41 -9.26 17.70 -7.51
CA GLU A 41 -10.68 17.68 -7.89
C GLU A 41 -11.60 17.98 -6.71
N SER A 42 -11.14 17.69 -5.49
CA SER A 42 -11.86 17.96 -4.25
C SER A 42 -11.58 19.36 -3.68
N HIS A 43 -10.81 20.17 -4.40
CA HIS A 43 -10.41 21.49 -3.91
C HIS A 43 -11.58 22.47 -3.93
N ILE A 44 -11.91 22.99 -2.75
CA ILE A 44 -13.08 23.86 -2.53
C ILE A 44 -12.71 25.33 -2.30
N ILE A 45 -11.43 25.64 -2.06
CA ILE A 45 -11.00 27.01 -1.77
C ILE A 45 -10.89 27.77 -3.10
N PRO A 46 -11.56 28.93 -3.24
CA PRO A 46 -11.46 29.75 -4.44
C PRO A 46 -10.02 30.15 -4.74
N GLN A 47 -9.67 30.13 -6.03
CA GLN A 47 -8.33 30.46 -6.51
C GLN A 47 -7.92 31.89 -6.12
N GLY A 48 -8.82 32.86 -6.18
CA GLY A 48 -8.50 34.26 -5.85
C GLY A 48 -8.09 34.45 -4.39
N ILE A 49 -8.68 33.70 -3.46
CA ILE A 49 -8.24 33.67 -2.06
C ILE A 49 -6.81 33.13 -1.95
N LEU A 50 -6.49 32.06 -2.67
CA LEU A 50 -5.17 31.46 -2.64
C LEU A 50 -4.12 32.35 -3.32
N GLU A 51 -4.39 32.92 -4.48
CA GLU A 51 -3.43 33.76 -5.20
C GLU A 51 -3.09 35.04 -4.44
N ASN A 52 -4.09 35.67 -3.82
CA ASN A 52 -3.93 36.93 -3.11
C ASN A 52 -3.56 36.79 -1.62
N SER A 53 -3.21 35.58 -1.16
CA SER A 53 -2.83 35.33 0.24
C SER A 53 -1.39 34.86 0.40
N ILE A 54 -0.81 35.18 1.56
CA ILE A 54 0.44 34.58 2.02
C ILE A 54 0.12 33.21 2.58
N LYS A 55 0.63 32.16 1.92
CA LYS A 55 0.42 30.78 2.32
C LYS A 55 1.51 30.36 3.32
N ILE A 56 1.08 29.95 4.50
CA ILE A 56 1.95 29.35 5.51
C ILE A 56 1.45 27.94 5.76
N THR A 57 2.26 26.95 5.45
CA THR A 57 1.96 25.54 5.72
C THR A 57 2.64 25.14 7.02
N SER A 58 1.83 24.71 8.00
CA SER A 58 2.34 24.08 9.23
C SER A 58 2.27 22.58 9.02
N GLU A 59 3.41 21.97 8.72
CA GLU A 59 3.54 20.52 8.64
C GLU A 59 4.15 20.00 9.94
N ALA A 60 3.65 18.88 10.45
CA ALA A 60 4.27 18.22 11.59
C ALA A 60 5.70 17.81 11.21
N PRO A 61 6.68 17.94 12.11
CA PRO A 61 8.04 17.51 11.81
C PRO A 61 8.02 16.02 11.49
N THR A 62 8.55 15.67 10.32
CA THR A 62 8.60 14.27 9.87
C THR A 62 9.82 13.60 10.44
N GLY A 63 9.68 12.33 10.81
CA GLY A 63 10.81 11.53 11.22
C GLY A 63 10.63 10.81 12.54
N MET A 64 11.47 9.81 12.79
CA MET A 64 11.45 9.05 14.04
C MET A 64 11.87 9.92 15.23
N HIS A 65 12.93 10.72 15.06
CA HIS A 65 13.49 11.58 16.10
C HIS A 65 12.44 12.59 16.61
N ALA A 66 11.90 13.41 15.70
CA ALA A 66 10.94 14.44 16.06
C ALA A 66 9.61 13.87 16.59
N ASN A 67 9.11 12.76 16.04
CA ASN A 67 7.88 12.16 16.54
C ASN A 67 8.05 11.47 17.89
N LEU A 68 9.23 10.96 18.20
CA LEU A 68 9.50 10.37 19.51
C LEU A 68 9.53 11.44 20.60
N HIS A 69 10.20 12.57 20.35
CA HIS A 69 10.10 13.74 21.23
C HIS A 69 8.66 14.21 21.39
N LYS A 70 7.94 14.38 20.27
CA LYS A 70 6.53 14.78 20.30
C LYS A 70 5.63 13.80 21.07
N ALA A 71 5.94 12.51 21.02
CA ALA A 71 5.21 11.50 21.79
C ALA A 71 5.48 11.65 23.30
N LEU A 72 6.74 11.90 23.68
CA LEU A 72 7.15 12.15 25.07
C LEU A 72 6.64 13.48 25.63
N ASP A 73 6.55 14.53 24.81
CA ASP A 73 6.05 15.86 25.20
C ASP A 73 4.59 15.85 25.67
N ASN A 74 3.84 14.75 25.47
CA ASN A 74 2.50 14.58 26.03
C ASN A 74 2.53 14.23 27.53
N PHE A 75 3.71 13.97 28.09
CA PHE A 75 3.91 13.53 29.46
C PHE A 75 4.83 14.48 30.22
N SER A 76 4.75 14.44 31.55
CA SER A 76 5.58 15.26 32.44
C SER A 76 6.43 14.39 33.37
N GLN A 77 7.39 15.00 34.08
CA GLN A 77 8.13 14.32 35.15
C GLN A 77 7.17 13.73 36.20
N ASP A 78 6.12 14.46 36.57
CA ASP A 78 5.09 13.98 37.50
C ASP A 78 4.38 12.71 36.98
N THR A 79 4.21 12.60 35.66
CA THR A 79 3.63 11.40 35.05
C THR A 79 4.58 10.21 35.15
N LEU A 80 5.90 10.42 35.03
CA LEU A 80 6.90 9.36 35.17
C LEU A 80 7.07 8.86 36.62
N GLU A 81 6.66 9.68 37.59
CA GLU A 81 6.75 9.42 39.04
C GLU A 81 5.41 9.00 39.66
N MET A 82 4.34 8.92 38.85
CA MET A 82 2.99 8.66 39.39
C MET A 82 2.80 7.23 39.90
N CYS A 83 3.56 6.26 39.38
CA CYS A 83 3.37 4.82 39.65
C CYS A 83 4.38 4.31 40.68
N SER A 84 3.91 3.47 41.59
CA SER A 84 4.73 2.77 42.59
C SER A 84 5.79 1.84 41.98
N GLN A 85 5.52 1.28 40.79
CA GLN A 85 6.45 0.46 40.00
C GLN A 85 7.15 1.31 38.93
N GLU A 86 8.01 2.24 39.37
CA GLU A 86 8.64 3.24 38.49
C GLU A 86 9.45 2.62 37.35
N LYS A 87 10.21 1.54 37.60
CA LYS A 87 11.09 0.93 36.60
C LYS A 87 10.28 0.32 35.46
N GLU A 88 9.25 -0.45 35.79
CA GLU A 88 8.36 -1.12 34.85
C GLU A 88 7.53 -0.08 34.08
N PHE A 89 6.94 0.87 34.79
CA PHE A 89 6.10 1.91 34.20
C PHE A 89 6.88 2.75 33.18
N ARG A 90 8.06 3.26 33.56
CA ARG A 90 8.87 4.12 32.67
C ARG A 90 9.39 3.38 31.45
N SER A 91 9.83 2.13 31.60
CA SER A 91 10.31 1.29 30.49
C SER A 91 9.20 1.01 29.47
N ILE A 92 8.01 0.65 29.95
CA ILE A 92 6.85 0.38 29.09
C ILE A 92 6.32 1.68 28.46
N LEU A 93 6.29 2.79 29.20
CA LEU A 93 5.89 4.10 28.68
C LEU A 93 6.79 4.51 27.51
N PHE A 94 8.11 4.38 27.65
CA PHE A 94 9.03 4.69 26.55
C PHE A 94 8.81 3.77 25.34
N ALA A 95 8.61 2.46 25.58
CA ALA A 95 8.29 1.52 24.50
C ALA A 95 6.97 1.87 23.79
N LEU A 96 5.95 2.36 24.52
CA LEU A 96 4.68 2.84 23.95
C LEU A 96 4.85 4.14 23.16
N CYS A 97 5.68 5.08 23.62
CA CYS A 97 6.03 6.29 22.86
C CYS A 97 6.74 5.93 21.56
N TYR A 98 7.70 4.99 21.60
CA TYR A 98 8.38 4.47 20.43
C TYR A 98 7.40 3.79 19.46
N PHE A 99 6.53 2.92 19.99
CA PHE A 99 5.46 2.29 19.22
C PHE A 99 4.57 3.32 18.51
N HIS A 100 4.11 4.35 19.23
CA HIS A 100 3.28 5.41 18.66
C HIS A 100 4.00 6.16 17.52
N ALA A 101 5.26 6.53 17.72
CA ALA A 101 6.08 7.19 16.71
C ALA A 101 6.28 6.31 15.47
N VAL A 102 6.57 5.01 15.65
CA VAL A 102 6.70 4.04 14.55
C VAL A 102 5.41 3.92 13.76
N VAL A 103 4.29 3.74 14.45
CA VAL A 103 2.97 3.52 13.86
C VAL A 103 2.48 4.75 13.08
N ALA A 104 2.76 5.95 13.57
CA ALA A 104 2.49 7.21 12.89
C ALA A 104 3.35 7.39 11.62
N GLU A 105 4.67 7.23 11.73
CA GLU A 105 5.61 7.44 10.61
C GLU A 105 5.51 6.37 9.54
N ARG A 106 5.16 5.13 9.92
CA ARG A 106 5.09 4.00 8.99
C ARG A 106 4.11 4.21 7.82
N ARG A 107 3.16 5.14 7.95
CA ARG A 107 2.26 5.59 6.88
C ARG A 107 3.00 6.14 5.66
N LYS A 108 4.21 6.67 5.84
CA LYS A 108 5.03 7.19 4.73
C LYS A 108 5.40 6.12 3.69
N PHE A 109 5.43 4.85 4.09
CA PHE A 109 5.76 3.73 3.20
C PHE A 109 4.55 3.17 2.43
N GLY A 110 3.40 3.86 2.47
CA GLY A 110 2.19 3.46 1.75
C GLY A 110 1.76 2.03 2.08
N ALA A 111 1.39 1.26 1.05
CA ALA A 111 0.89 -0.12 1.18
C ALA A 111 1.89 -1.11 1.81
N GLN A 112 3.19 -0.80 1.86
CA GLN A 112 4.17 -1.63 2.56
C GLN A 112 4.17 -1.35 4.08
N GLY A 113 3.84 -0.12 4.46
CA GLY A 113 3.68 0.27 5.85
C GLY A 113 2.35 -0.21 6.42
N TRP A 114 1.25 0.27 5.83
CA TRP A 114 -0.13 -0.05 6.18
C TRP A 114 -0.94 -0.30 4.90
N ASN A 115 -1.81 -1.30 4.87
CA ASN A 115 -2.69 -1.52 3.71
C ASN A 115 -3.64 -0.33 3.51
N ARG A 116 -4.03 0.35 4.58
CA ARG A 116 -4.86 1.58 4.54
C ARG A 116 -4.29 2.68 5.44
N PRO A 117 -4.49 3.96 5.08
CA PRO A 117 -4.14 5.06 5.96
C PRO A 117 -5.16 5.15 7.11
N TYR A 118 -4.73 4.83 8.32
CA TYR A 118 -5.53 5.04 9.53
C TYR A 118 -5.32 6.47 10.07
N PRO A 119 -6.10 6.95 11.05
CA PRO A 119 -5.80 8.15 11.83
C PRO A 119 -5.50 7.78 13.29
N PHE A 120 -4.23 7.86 13.71
CA PHE A 120 -3.78 7.49 15.05
C PHE A 120 -3.55 8.82 15.76
N SER A 121 -4.14 8.97 16.92
CA SER A 121 -4.14 10.22 17.67
C SER A 121 -3.19 10.13 18.87
N THR A 122 -2.69 11.27 19.33
CA THR A 122 -1.98 11.34 20.62
C THR A 122 -2.89 10.94 21.79
N GLY A 123 -4.20 11.08 21.63
CA GLY A 123 -5.19 10.58 22.60
C GLY A 123 -5.12 9.06 22.81
N ASP A 124 -4.81 8.29 21.76
CA ASP A 124 -4.68 6.83 21.89
C ASP A 124 -3.47 6.48 22.78
N LEU A 125 -2.38 7.25 22.68
CA LEU A 125 -1.18 7.09 23.49
C LEU A 125 -1.42 7.48 24.95
N THR A 126 -2.04 8.63 25.23
CA THR A 126 -2.26 9.10 26.61
C THR A 126 -3.25 8.20 27.37
N ILE A 127 -4.29 7.69 26.69
CA ILE A 127 -5.20 6.71 27.29
C ILE A 127 -4.48 5.38 27.53
N SER A 128 -3.62 4.93 26.61
CA SER A 128 -2.84 3.70 26.80
C SER A 128 -1.93 3.76 28.03
N VAL A 129 -1.27 4.91 28.27
CA VAL A 129 -0.44 5.13 29.48
C VAL A 129 -1.30 5.21 30.74
N SER A 130 -2.48 5.82 30.66
CA SER A 130 -3.42 5.87 31.78
C SER A 130 -3.92 4.46 32.18
N VAL A 131 -4.17 3.59 31.18
CA VAL A 131 -4.50 2.19 31.40
C VAL A 131 -3.33 1.43 32.01
N LEU A 132 -2.11 1.64 31.49
CA LEU A 132 -0.90 1.04 32.05
C LEU A 132 -0.75 1.35 33.55
N TYR A 133 -0.92 2.62 33.94
CA TYR A 133 -0.88 3.04 35.33
C TYR A 133 -1.88 2.27 36.20
N ASN A 134 -3.15 2.21 35.78
CA ASN A 134 -4.20 1.53 36.53
C ASN A 134 -3.90 0.03 36.74
N TYR A 135 -3.30 -0.64 35.76
CA TYR A 135 -2.94 -2.06 35.87
C TYR A 135 -1.74 -2.30 36.80
N LEU A 136 -0.72 -1.45 36.73
CA LEU A 136 0.47 -1.58 37.59
C LEU A 136 0.18 -1.23 39.06
N GLU A 137 -0.75 -0.31 39.32
CA GLU A 137 -1.21 -0.03 40.69
C GLU A 137 -2.10 -1.15 41.25
N ALA A 138 -2.91 -1.79 40.40
CA ALA A 138 -3.79 -2.88 40.82
C ALA A 138 -3.06 -4.23 41.00
N SER A 139 -1.90 -4.42 40.35
CA SER A 139 -1.19 -5.70 40.32
C SER A 139 0.33 -5.52 40.51
N SER A 140 0.92 -6.34 41.38
CA SER A 140 2.38 -6.41 41.57
C SER A 140 3.13 -7.06 40.41
N LYS A 141 2.43 -7.71 39.48
CA LYS A 141 3.02 -8.29 38.26
C LYS A 141 2.45 -7.61 37.04
N VAL A 142 3.32 -7.30 36.08
CA VAL A 142 2.93 -6.73 34.79
C VAL A 142 2.14 -7.77 33.96
N PRO A 143 0.86 -7.53 33.65
CA PRO A 143 0.08 -8.43 32.78
C PRO A 143 0.36 -8.09 31.31
N TYR A 144 1.48 -8.60 30.78
CA TYR A 144 1.93 -8.27 29.42
C TYR A 144 0.90 -8.60 28.33
N ASP A 145 0.23 -9.76 28.42
CA ASP A 145 -0.74 -10.19 27.41
C ASP A 145 -1.98 -9.31 27.38
N ASP A 146 -2.51 -8.95 28.55
CA ASP A 146 -3.67 -8.04 28.67
C ASP A 146 -3.32 -6.64 28.17
N LEU A 147 -2.11 -6.13 28.50
CA LEU A 147 -1.66 -4.83 28.02
C LEU A 147 -1.52 -4.81 26.49
N ARG A 148 -0.89 -5.84 25.90
CA ARG A 148 -0.77 -5.98 24.44
C ARG A 148 -2.15 -6.03 23.78
N TYR A 149 -3.10 -6.75 24.38
CA TYR A 149 -4.46 -6.85 23.89
C TYR A 149 -5.19 -5.50 23.96
N LEU A 150 -5.16 -4.82 25.12
CA LEU A 150 -5.84 -3.53 25.30
C LEU A 150 -5.29 -2.47 24.35
N VAL A 151 -3.98 -2.32 24.26
CA VAL A 151 -3.36 -1.32 23.39
C VAL A 151 -3.55 -1.70 21.91
N GLY A 152 -3.31 -2.96 21.56
CA GLY A 152 -3.30 -3.42 20.16
C GLY A 152 -4.67 -3.65 19.55
N GLU A 153 -5.61 -4.24 20.29
CA GLU A 153 -6.94 -4.62 19.77
C GLU A 153 -8.00 -3.56 20.03
N ILE A 154 -7.91 -2.85 21.16
CA ILE A 154 -8.95 -1.90 21.58
C ILE A 154 -8.55 -0.48 21.22
N MET A 155 -7.43 0.03 21.73
CA MET A 155 -7.04 1.44 21.52
C MET A 155 -6.65 1.71 20.06
N TYR A 156 -5.56 1.08 19.59
CA TYR A 156 -5.12 1.26 18.20
C TYR A 156 -5.95 0.40 17.23
N GLY A 157 -6.31 -0.82 17.66
CA GLY A 157 -7.11 -1.75 16.87
C GLY A 157 -8.55 -1.29 16.60
N GLY A 158 -9.08 -0.33 17.37
CA GLY A 158 -10.38 0.29 17.09
C GLY A 158 -10.39 1.10 15.79
N HIS A 159 -9.24 1.63 15.37
CA HIS A 159 -9.09 2.37 14.11
C HIS A 159 -8.83 1.44 12.91
N ILE A 160 -8.30 0.25 13.17
CA ILE A 160 -7.81 -0.67 12.14
C ILE A 160 -8.95 -1.57 11.64
N THR A 161 -9.24 -1.44 10.35
CA THR A 161 -10.30 -2.19 9.67
C THR A 161 -9.82 -3.43 8.93
N ASP A 162 -8.52 -3.54 8.65
CA ASP A 162 -7.93 -4.66 7.89
C ASP A 162 -7.27 -5.67 8.85
N ASP A 163 -7.58 -6.95 8.69
CA ASP A 163 -7.08 -8.00 9.59
C ASP A 163 -5.55 -8.16 9.54
N TRP A 164 -4.92 -7.90 8.39
CA TRP A 164 -3.46 -7.99 8.26
C TRP A 164 -2.76 -6.82 8.93
N ASP A 165 -3.33 -5.62 8.82
CA ASP A 165 -2.85 -4.45 9.55
C ASP A 165 -3.07 -4.61 11.06
N ARG A 166 -4.15 -5.29 11.47
CA ARG A 166 -4.42 -5.61 12.88
C ARG A 166 -3.39 -6.60 13.43
N ARG A 167 -3.05 -7.63 12.65
CA ARG A 167 -1.96 -8.57 12.95
C ARG A 167 -0.62 -7.84 13.06
N LEU A 168 -0.33 -6.89 12.17
CA LEU A 168 0.89 -6.07 12.22
C LEU A 168 0.95 -5.27 13.53
N CYS A 169 -0.12 -4.58 13.90
CA CYS A 169 -0.22 -3.82 15.14
C CYS A 169 0.04 -4.69 16.38
N ARG A 170 -0.56 -5.88 16.42
CA ARG A 170 -0.33 -6.84 17.50
C ARG A 170 1.12 -7.31 17.56
N THR A 171 1.70 -7.64 16.41
CA THR A 171 3.10 -8.11 16.33
C THR A 171 4.08 -7.07 16.86
N TYR A 172 3.84 -5.78 16.61
CA TYR A 172 4.67 -4.72 17.19
C TYR A 172 4.67 -4.74 18.72
N LEU A 173 3.50 -4.88 19.33
CA LEU A 173 3.38 -4.92 20.79
C LEU A 173 3.95 -6.22 21.36
N GLU A 174 3.81 -7.34 20.64
CA GLU A 174 4.47 -8.60 21.00
C GLU A 174 5.99 -8.46 20.99
N GLU A 175 6.57 -7.74 20.01
CA GLU A 175 8.01 -7.54 19.90
C GLU A 175 8.58 -6.49 20.88
N PHE A 176 7.85 -5.40 21.13
CA PHE A 176 8.31 -4.30 21.98
C PHE A 176 7.97 -4.48 23.46
N ILE A 177 6.84 -5.10 23.78
CA ILE A 177 6.39 -5.26 25.16
C ILE A 177 6.62 -6.70 25.56
N LYS A 178 7.77 -7.05 26.15
CA LYS A 178 8.12 -8.41 26.63
C LYS A 178 8.65 -8.41 28.06
N PRO A 179 8.58 -9.54 28.79
CA PRO A 179 9.23 -9.67 30.10
C PRO A 179 10.74 -9.36 30.05
N GLU A 180 11.40 -9.77 28.97
CA GLU A 180 12.83 -9.57 28.68
C GLU A 180 13.25 -8.08 28.67
N MET A 181 12.29 -7.15 28.53
CA MET A 181 12.60 -5.71 28.52
C MET A 181 13.25 -5.23 29.83
N LEU A 182 12.90 -5.86 30.96
CA LEU A 182 13.37 -5.43 32.29
C LEU A 182 14.79 -5.91 32.59
N GLU A 183 15.28 -6.87 31.80
CA GLU A 183 16.62 -7.45 31.86
C GLU A 183 17.64 -6.59 31.09
N GLY A 184 17.17 -5.59 30.33
CA GLY A 184 18.02 -4.61 29.62
C GLY A 184 18.59 -5.10 28.29
N GLU A 185 18.16 -6.27 27.81
CA GLU A 185 18.66 -6.87 26.57
C GLU A 185 17.80 -6.50 25.34
N LEU A 186 16.66 -5.83 25.53
CA LEU A 186 15.73 -5.52 24.46
C LEU A 186 16.19 -4.31 23.64
N CYS A 187 16.39 -4.51 22.34
CA CYS A 187 16.56 -3.45 21.36
C CYS A 187 15.25 -3.17 20.63
N LEU A 188 14.79 -1.91 20.66
CA LEU A 188 13.59 -1.48 19.92
C LEU A 188 13.84 -1.45 18.41
N ALA A 189 15.07 -1.12 18.01
CA ALA A 189 15.56 -1.24 16.65
C ALA A 189 17.05 -1.61 16.64
N PRO A 190 17.60 -2.07 15.50
CA PRO A 190 19.02 -2.32 15.37
C PRO A 190 19.83 -1.06 15.72
N GLY A 191 20.64 -1.13 16.78
CA GLY A 191 21.44 0.00 17.27
C GLY A 191 20.69 0.97 18.19
N PHE A 192 19.47 0.65 18.61
CA PHE A 192 18.69 1.46 19.55
C PHE A 192 18.15 0.60 20.71
N PRO A 193 18.90 0.47 21.82
CA PRO A 193 18.45 -0.27 22.99
C PRO A 193 17.30 0.45 23.69
N LEU A 194 16.49 -0.30 24.45
CA LEU A 194 15.51 0.31 25.35
C LEU A 194 16.27 1.02 26.50
N PRO A 195 16.05 2.32 26.73
CA PRO A 195 16.67 3.00 27.86
C PRO A 195 16.11 2.44 29.18
N GLY A 196 16.95 2.45 30.21
CA GLY A 196 16.51 2.14 31.58
C GLY A 196 15.59 3.21 32.16
N SER A 197 15.33 3.11 33.47
CA SER A 197 14.65 4.17 34.21
C SER A 197 15.51 5.44 34.20
N MET A 198 15.01 6.50 33.58
CA MET A 198 15.63 7.83 33.48
C MET A 198 14.58 8.91 33.79
N ASP A 199 15.06 10.13 34.03
CA ASP A 199 14.20 11.30 34.15
C ASP A 199 13.70 11.78 32.79
N TYR A 200 12.68 12.64 32.78
CA TYR A 200 12.10 13.24 31.57
C TYR A 200 13.17 13.83 30.65
N ASN A 201 14.01 14.72 31.19
CA ASN A 201 15.10 15.33 30.41
C ASN A 201 16.15 14.30 29.97
N GLY A 202 16.36 13.24 30.77
CA GLY A 202 17.24 12.14 30.43
C GLY A 202 16.75 11.36 29.21
N TYR A 203 15.44 11.14 29.08
CA TYR A 203 14.87 10.51 27.89
C TYR A 203 15.06 11.36 26.63
N HIS A 204 14.89 12.67 26.72
CA HIS A 204 15.14 13.57 25.58
C HIS A 204 16.61 13.52 25.15
N GLN A 205 17.55 13.62 26.10
CA GLN A 205 18.99 13.51 25.80
C GLN A 205 19.35 12.14 25.22
N TYR A 206 18.76 11.07 25.75
CA TYR A 206 18.98 9.72 25.23
C TYR A 206 18.54 9.60 23.76
N ILE A 207 17.43 10.22 23.37
CA ILE A 207 16.98 10.21 21.98
C ILE A 207 17.96 10.97 21.08
N ASP A 208 18.45 12.12 21.54
CA ASP A 208 19.43 12.92 20.80
C ASP A 208 20.77 12.19 20.58
N ASP A 209 21.22 11.44 21.59
CA ASP A 209 22.54 10.78 21.57
C ASP A 209 22.51 9.36 20.97
N ALA A 210 21.46 8.57 21.26
CA ALA A 210 21.43 7.15 20.97
C ALA A 210 20.62 6.78 19.71
N LEU A 211 19.71 7.64 19.24
CA LEU A 211 18.88 7.30 18.08
C LEU A 211 19.74 7.30 16.81
N PRO A 212 19.83 6.17 16.08
CA PRO A 212 20.60 6.13 14.84
C PRO A 212 19.93 6.97 13.74
N PRO A 213 20.67 7.33 12.68
CA PRO A 213 20.10 8.06 11.56
C PRO A 213 18.91 7.32 10.95
N GLU A 214 17.97 8.09 10.42
CA GLU A 214 16.72 7.54 9.92
C GLU A 214 16.96 6.44 8.89
N SER A 215 16.38 5.27 9.17
CA SER A 215 16.43 4.14 8.27
C SER A 215 15.13 3.34 8.39
N PRO A 216 14.72 2.60 7.34
CA PRO A 216 13.56 1.72 7.43
C PRO A 216 13.62 0.69 8.58
N TYR A 217 14.82 0.35 9.05
CA TYR A 217 15.02 -0.56 10.18
C TYR A 217 14.39 -0.05 11.48
N LEU A 218 14.35 1.27 11.71
CA LEU A 218 13.67 1.87 12.87
C LEU A 218 12.17 1.53 12.89
N TYR A 219 11.59 1.26 11.73
CA TYR A 219 10.18 0.88 11.61
C TYR A 219 10.00 -0.63 11.44
N GLY A 220 11.05 -1.44 11.56
CA GLY A 220 11.01 -2.88 11.29
C GLY A 220 10.89 -3.23 9.80
N LEU A 221 11.18 -2.29 8.89
CA LEU A 221 11.14 -2.47 7.44
C LEU A 221 12.54 -2.74 6.86
N HIS A 222 12.57 -3.41 5.71
CA HIS A 222 13.80 -3.60 4.95
C HIS A 222 14.26 -2.29 4.28
N PRO A 223 15.57 -1.99 4.15
CA PRO A 223 16.10 -0.77 3.52
C PRO A 223 15.56 -0.46 2.13
N ASN A 224 15.20 -1.49 1.35
CA ASN A 224 14.58 -1.30 0.04
C ASN A 224 13.27 -0.51 0.09
N ALA A 225 12.56 -0.47 1.24
CA ALA A 225 11.35 0.32 1.40
C ALA A 225 11.60 1.83 1.16
N GLU A 226 12.78 2.33 1.53
CA GLU A 226 13.17 3.72 1.32
C GLU A 226 13.29 4.06 -0.17
N ILE A 227 13.84 3.15 -0.98
CA ILE A 227 13.94 3.33 -2.44
C ILE A 227 12.54 3.51 -3.02
N GLY A 228 11.56 2.72 -2.59
CA GLY A 228 10.18 2.84 -3.06
C GLY A 228 9.54 4.18 -2.69
N PHE A 229 9.72 4.60 -1.43
CA PHE A 229 9.25 5.88 -0.92
C PHE A 229 9.87 7.08 -1.68
N LEU A 230 11.19 7.10 -1.82
CA LEU A 230 11.91 8.17 -2.53
C LEU A 230 11.53 8.21 -4.02
N THR A 231 11.35 7.04 -4.64
CA THR A 231 10.88 6.94 -6.03
C THR A 231 9.51 7.61 -6.18
N GLN A 232 8.54 7.26 -5.34
CA GLN A 232 7.20 7.86 -5.39
C GLN A 232 7.23 9.37 -5.13
N ARG A 233 8.05 9.82 -4.18
CA ARG A 233 8.24 11.25 -3.90
C ARG A 233 8.84 11.99 -5.10
N SER A 234 9.81 11.37 -5.78
CA SER A 234 10.42 11.92 -6.99
C SER A 234 9.45 11.98 -8.17
N GLU A 235 8.63 10.95 -8.37
CA GLU A 235 7.59 10.93 -9.41
C GLU A 235 6.54 12.03 -9.18
N ARG A 236 6.13 12.23 -7.92
CA ARG A 236 5.21 13.32 -7.56
C ARG A 236 5.82 14.69 -7.85
N LEU A 237 7.08 14.90 -7.46
CA LEU A 237 7.81 16.13 -7.75
C LEU A 237 7.90 16.39 -9.26
N LEU A 238 8.30 15.38 -10.04
CA LEU A 238 8.40 15.49 -11.50
C LEU A 238 7.05 15.77 -12.14
N ARG A 239 5.96 15.15 -11.65
CA ARG A 239 4.61 15.45 -12.13
C ARG A 239 4.24 16.91 -11.87
N THR A 240 4.48 17.43 -10.67
CA THR A 240 4.23 18.84 -10.34
C THR A 240 5.09 19.78 -11.21
N VAL A 241 6.35 19.44 -11.48
CA VAL A 241 7.19 20.23 -12.40
C VAL A 241 6.63 20.25 -13.82
N LEU A 242 6.15 19.09 -14.31
CA LEU A 242 5.50 19.00 -15.63
C LEU A 242 4.20 19.82 -15.70
N GLU A 243 3.42 19.85 -14.62
CA GLU A 243 2.19 20.65 -14.52
C GLU A 243 2.48 22.16 -14.52
N LEU A 244 3.63 22.59 -13.99
CA LEU A 244 4.07 23.99 -13.98
C LEU A 244 4.70 24.45 -15.31
N GLN A 245 4.98 23.53 -16.24
CA GLN A 245 5.61 23.89 -17.50
C GLN A 245 4.64 24.71 -18.38
N PRO A 246 5.06 25.88 -18.91
CA PRO A 246 4.21 26.70 -19.76
C PRO A 246 3.88 25.96 -21.06
N ARG A 247 2.59 25.68 -21.26
CA ARG A 247 2.05 24.96 -22.43
C ARG A 247 2.28 25.71 -23.76
N ASP A 248 2.56 27.01 -23.70
CA ASP A 248 2.76 27.88 -24.86
C ASP A 248 4.20 27.86 -25.43
N SER A 249 5.14 27.16 -24.78
CA SER A 249 6.56 27.17 -25.16
C SER A 249 7.00 26.01 -26.08
N SER A 250 6.09 25.50 -26.93
CA SER A 250 6.40 24.47 -27.94
C SER A 250 6.35 24.98 -29.39
N THR A 251 6.53 26.29 -29.60
CA THR A 251 6.78 26.89 -30.94
C THR A 251 8.27 27.19 -31.19
N ALA A 252 9.19 26.41 -30.62
CA ALA A 252 10.62 26.50 -30.92
C ALA A 252 11.15 25.16 -31.45
N GLN A 253 11.15 25.06 -32.78
CA GLN A 253 12.02 24.26 -33.66
C GLN A 253 12.68 23.00 -33.05
N GLY A 254 12.15 21.83 -33.44
CA GLY A 254 12.96 20.63 -33.59
C GLY A 254 12.69 19.47 -32.64
N ALA A 255 11.46 18.95 -32.58
CA ALA A 255 11.20 17.52 -32.34
C ALA A 255 9.73 17.15 -32.62
N LEU A 256 9.53 16.23 -33.58
CA LEU A 256 8.44 15.23 -33.70
C LEU A 256 6.99 15.70 -33.64
N GLY A 257 6.45 16.07 -34.81
CA GLY A 257 5.02 16.06 -35.14
C GLY A 257 4.12 17.03 -34.38
N THR A 258 2.93 17.29 -34.92
CA THR A 258 1.89 17.95 -34.11
C THR A 258 1.49 17.04 -32.95
N GLN A 259 1.02 17.60 -31.83
CA GLN A 259 0.54 16.81 -30.69
C GLN A 259 -0.54 15.78 -31.12
N GLU A 260 -1.28 16.09 -32.18
CA GLU A 260 -2.27 15.22 -32.82
C GLU A 260 -1.62 14.03 -33.55
N GLU A 261 -0.56 14.24 -34.33
CA GLU A 261 0.18 13.17 -35.01
C GLU A 261 0.81 12.19 -34.00
N MET A 262 1.32 12.69 -32.87
CA MET A 262 1.84 11.85 -31.80
C MET A 262 0.73 11.03 -31.13
N VAL A 263 -0.44 11.62 -30.89
CA VAL A 263 -1.60 10.92 -30.33
C VAL A 263 -2.10 9.87 -31.31
N GLN A 264 -2.15 10.16 -32.60
CA GLN A 264 -2.55 9.22 -33.63
C GLN A 264 -1.57 8.04 -33.74
N ALA A 265 -0.26 8.29 -33.74
CA ALA A 265 0.76 7.24 -33.73
C ALA A 265 0.64 6.32 -32.51
N LEU A 266 0.36 6.89 -31.33
CA LEU A 266 0.13 6.11 -30.11
C LEU A 266 -1.17 5.29 -30.18
N LEU A 267 -2.23 5.83 -30.78
CA LEU A 267 -3.49 5.10 -30.97
C LEU A 267 -3.31 3.91 -31.91
N GLU A 268 -2.62 4.10 -33.02
CA GLU A 268 -2.29 3.04 -33.97
C GLU A 268 -1.43 1.95 -33.29
N GLU A 269 -0.40 2.34 -32.52
CA GLU A 269 0.43 1.41 -31.75
C GLU A 269 -0.40 0.62 -30.71
N MET A 270 -1.36 1.26 -30.04
CA MET A 270 -2.24 0.61 -29.07
C MET A 270 -3.21 -0.38 -29.73
N LEU A 271 -3.78 -0.02 -30.89
CA LEU A 271 -4.67 -0.88 -31.67
C LEU A 271 -3.94 -2.09 -32.27
N GLU A 272 -2.67 -1.93 -32.66
CA GLU A 272 -1.83 -3.03 -33.16
C GLU A 272 -1.43 -4.01 -32.04
N LYS A 273 -1.16 -3.49 -30.83
CA LYS A 273 -0.83 -4.33 -29.66
C LYS A 273 -2.03 -5.03 -29.05
N LEU A 274 -3.25 -4.61 -29.36
CA LEU A 274 -4.48 -5.23 -28.90
C LEU A 274 -4.66 -6.59 -29.56
N THR A 275 -4.64 -7.61 -28.71
CA THR A 275 -4.73 -9.00 -29.16
C THR A 275 -6.09 -9.35 -29.76
N ASP A 276 -6.08 -10.35 -30.62
CA ASP A 276 -7.30 -10.91 -31.20
C ASP A 276 -8.19 -11.58 -30.15
N GLU A 277 -9.48 -11.65 -30.48
CA GLU A 277 -10.50 -12.30 -29.65
C GLU A 277 -10.24 -13.82 -29.57
N PHE A 278 -10.52 -14.40 -28.40
CA PHE A 278 -10.45 -15.83 -28.18
C PHE A 278 -11.57 -16.54 -28.96
N ASN A 279 -11.21 -17.52 -29.79
CA ASN A 279 -12.19 -18.38 -30.45
C ASN A 279 -12.80 -19.38 -29.45
N MET A 280 -13.95 -19.02 -28.88
CA MET A 280 -14.65 -19.82 -27.88
C MET A 280 -15.06 -21.21 -28.40
N ALA A 281 -15.35 -21.35 -29.70
CA ALA A 281 -15.74 -22.64 -30.27
C ALA A 281 -14.57 -23.63 -30.29
N GLU A 282 -13.37 -23.17 -30.63
CA GLU A 282 -12.15 -23.99 -30.58
C GLU A 282 -11.74 -24.33 -29.14
N LEU A 283 -11.88 -23.39 -28.22
CA LEU A 283 -11.55 -23.62 -26.80
C LEU A 283 -12.49 -24.64 -26.16
N LEU A 284 -13.80 -24.55 -26.45
CA LEU A 284 -14.79 -25.53 -25.97
C LEU A 284 -14.54 -26.93 -26.54
N ALA A 285 -14.11 -27.04 -27.80
CA ALA A 285 -13.81 -28.32 -28.44
C ALA A 285 -12.55 -29.00 -27.87
N LYS A 286 -11.61 -28.23 -27.30
CA LYS A 286 -10.37 -28.73 -26.70
C LYS A 286 -10.54 -29.24 -25.25
N VAL A 287 -11.65 -28.96 -24.58
CA VAL A 287 -11.88 -29.38 -23.19
C VAL A 287 -12.50 -30.78 -23.17
N GLU A 288 -11.66 -31.79 -22.92
CA GLU A 288 -12.10 -33.19 -22.82
C GLU A 288 -12.94 -33.46 -21.54
N GLU A 289 -12.57 -32.84 -20.41
CA GLU A 289 -13.26 -32.99 -19.13
C GLU A 289 -13.68 -31.63 -18.55
N ARG A 290 -14.98 -31.45 -18.27
CA ARG A 290 -15.53 -30.22 -17.69
C ARG A 290 -15.28 -30.15 -16.19
N THR A 291 -14.04 -29.85 -15.83
CA THR A 291 -13.70 -29.54 -14.44
C THR A 291 -14.18 -28.13 -14.06
N PRO A 292 -14.44 -27.84 -12.77
CA PRO A 292 -14.77 -26.49 -12.31
C PRO A 292 -13.75 -25.42 -12.73
N TYR A 293 -12.47 -25.80 -12.83
CA TYR A 293 -11.40 -24.92 -13.30
C TYR A 293 -11.52 -24.59 -14.79
N ALA A 294 -11.78 -25.60 -15.63
CA ALA A 294 -11.98 -25.40 -17.07
C ALA A 294 -13.17 -24.47 -17.37
N VAL A 295 -14.26 -24.59 -16.60
CA VAL A 295 -15.43 -23.70 -16.74
C VAL A 295 -15.07 -22.25 -16.39
N VAL A 296 -14.34 -22.01 -15.30
CA VAL A 296 -13.91 -20.66 -14.91
C VAL A 296 -12.95 -20.07 -15.95
N ALA A 297 -12.00 -20.86 -16.48
CA ALA A 297 -11.09 -20.40 -17.51
C ALA A 297 -11.83 -19.95 -18.79
N LEU A 298 -12.84 -20.73 -19.22
CA LEU A 298 -13.68 -20.37 -20.36
C LEU A 298 -14.50 -19.09 -20.12
N GLN A 299 -15.07 -18.92 -18.93
CA GLN A 299 -15.79 -17.69 -18.56
C GLN A 299 -14.87 -16.46 -18.57
N GLU A 300 -13.61 -16.63 -18.18
CA GLU A 300 -12.64 -15.55 -18.17
C GLU A 300 -12.18 -15.17 -19.59
N CYS A 301 -12.06 -16.14 -20.49
CA CYS A 301 -11.87 -15.88 -21.92
C CYS A 301 -13.04 -15.07 -22.51
N GLU A 302 -14.28 -15.43 -22.18
CA GLU A 302 -15.47 -14.69 -22.64
C GLU A 302 -15.50 -13.26 -22.11
N ARG A 303 -15.21 -13.05 -20.82
CA ARG A 303 -15.10 -11.71 -20.23
C ARG A 303 -13.99 -10.89 -20.86
N MET A 304 -12.84 -11.51 -21.17
CA MET A 304 -11.74 -10.85 -21.85
C MET A 304 -12.12 -10.42 -23.26
N ASN A 305 -12.86 -11.23 -24.00
CA ASN A 305 -13.39 -10.85 -25.31
C ASN A 305 -14.30 -9.61 -25.24
N VAL A 306 -15.22 -9.56 -24.27
CA VAL A 306 -16.08 -8.39 -24.05
C VAL A 306 -15.25 -7.14 -23.73
N LEU A 307 -14.23 -7.27 -22.88
CA LEU A 307 -13.35 -6.15 -22.53
C LEU A 307 -12.53 -5.68 -23.74
N THR A 308 -11.91 -6.59 -24.49
CA THR A 308 -11.13 -6.26 -25.69
C THR A 308 -12.00 -5.61 -26.76
N ALA A 309 -13.24 -6.07 -26.95
CA ALA A 309 -14.19 -5.47 -27.87
C ALA A 309 -14.56 -4.03 -27.45
N GLU A 310 -14.79 -3.79 -26.15
CA GLU A 310 -15.08 -2.46 -25.62
C GLU A 310 -13.88 -1.50 -25.77
N ILE A 311 -12.66 -1.97 -25.45
CA ILE A 311 -11.44 -1.19 -25.64
C ILE A 311 -11.27 -0.83 -27.12
N ARG A 312 -11.39 -1.82 -28.02
CA ARG A 312 -11.29 -1.59 -29.47
C ARG A 312 -12.32 -0.59 -29.97
N ARG A 313 -13.58 -0.69 -29.51
CA ARG A 313 -14.63 0.28 -29.84
C ARG A 313 -14.24 1.68 -29.40
N SER A 314 -13.84 1.86 -28.13
CA SER A 314 -13.50 3.17 -27.58
C SER A 314 -12.31 3.83 -28.30
N LEU A 315 -11.28 3.06 -28.66
CA LEU A 315 -10.12 3.55 -29.41
C LEU A 315 -10.49 3.91 -30.85
N THR A 316 -11.35 3.13 -31.50
CA THR A 316 -11.82 3.42 -32.87
C THR A 316 -12.70 4.67 -32.88
N GLU A 317 -13.56 4.87 -31.89
CA GLU A 317 -14.36 6.09 -31.75
C GLU A 317 -13.49 7.33 -31.53
N LEU A 318 -12.41 7.21 -30.75
CA LEU A 318 -11.44 8.28 -30.55
C LEU A 318 -10.68 8.61 -31.85
N GLU A 319 -10.26 7.59 -32.60
CA GLU A 319 -9.61 7.77 -33.91
C GLU A 319 -10.54 8.46 -34.91
N LEU A 320 -11.81 8.06 -34.98
CA LEU A 320 -12.81 8.71 -35.82
C LEU A 320 -13.09 10.15 -35.36
N GLY A 321 -13.15 10.39 -34.05
CA GLY A 321 -13.34 11.73 -33.48
C GLY A 321 -12.22 12.69 -33.88
N LEU A 322 -10.97 12.24 -33.84
CA LEU A 322 -9.81 13.03 -34.29
C LEU A 322 -9.87 13.35 -35.79
N LYS A 323 -10.35 12.42 -36.62
CA LYS A 323 -10.50 12.63 -38.07
C LYS A 323 -11.65 13.58 -38.43
N VAL A 324 -12.74 13.62 -37.65
CA VAL A 324 -13.96 14.38 -37.96
C VAL A 324 -13.93 15.84 -37.44
N LEU A 325 -13.18 16.13 -36.37
CA LEU A 325 -13.21 17.44 -35.67
C LEU A 325 -12.40 18.59 -36.33
N GLN A 326 -11.98 18.46 -37.59
CA GLN A 326 -11.04 19.38 -38.23
C GLN A 326 -11.43 20.89 -38.33
N PRO A 327 -12.65 21.39 -38.03
CA PRO A 327 -12.86 22.84 -37.94
C PRO A 327 -13.19 23.44 -36.55
N TRP A 328 -13.38 22.67 -35.46
CA TRP A 328 -13.96 23.23 -34.21
C TRP A 328 -12.98 23.14 -33.03
N SER A 329 -12.10 24.16 -32.90
CA SER A 329 -11.04 24.22 -31.88
C SER A 329 -11.52 24.11 -30.42
N ALA A 330 -12.76 24.52 -30.12
CA ALA A 330 -13.32 24.46 -28.76
C ALA A 330 -13.67 23.03 -28.29
N CYS A 331 -13.94 22.09 -29.22
CA CYS A 331 -14.15 20.68 -28.85
C CYS A 331 -12.82 19.91 -28.70
N LEU A 332 -11.73 20.44 -29.27
CA LEU A 332 -10.41 19.82 -29.21
C LEU A 332 -9.83 19.88 -27.80
N GLU A 333 -9.98 20.99 -27.07
CA GLU A 333 -9.57 21.08 -25.66
C GLU A 333 -10.39 20.17 -24.75
N HIS A 334 -11.68 19.99 -25.03
CA HIS A 334 -12.55 19.12 -24.23
C HIS A 334 -12.31 17.62 -24.53
N SER A 335 -11.95 17.28 -25.77
CA SER A 335 -11.59 15.91 -26.19
C SER A 335 -10.14 15.55 -25.85
N LEU A 336 -9.18 16.49 -25.92
CA LEU A 336 -7.83 16.35 -25.38
C LEU A 336 -7.82 16.36 -23.86
N GLY A 337 -8.71 17.12 -23.23
CA GLY A 337 -9.02 17.02 -21.81
C GLY A 337 -9.53 15.63 -21.49
N ARG A 338 -10.46 15.08 -22.29
CA ARG A 338 -10.87 13.68 -22.18
C ARG A 338 -9.78 12.68 -22.51
N ALA A 339 -8.82 12.96 -23.39
CA ALA A 339 -7.68 12.08 -23.73
C ALA A 339 -6.57 12.11 -22.68
N SER A 340 -6.35 13.27 -22.03
CA SER A 340 -5.53 13.42 -20.83
C SER A 340 -6.21 12.77 -19.63
N CYS A 341 -7.53 12.94 -19.49
CA CYS A 341 -8.37 12.15 -18.60
C CYS A 341 -8.44 10.69 -19.06
N PHE A 342 -8.19 10.33 -20.32
CA PHE A 342 -8.14 8.94 -20.78
C PHE A 342 -6.79 8.35 -20.38
N ARG A 343 -5.70 9.11 -20.42
CA ARG A 343 -4.39 8.70 -19.88
C ARG A 343 -4.42 8.57 -18.35
N ALA A 344 -5.18 9.43 -17.66
CA ALA A 344 -5.39 9.37 -16.22
C ALA A 344 -6.41 8.28 -15.81
N ASN A 345 -7.51 8.12 -16.55
CA ASN A 345 -8.59 7.15 -16.30
C ASN A 345 -8.35 5.80 -16.98
N LEU A 346 -7.38 5.63 -17.88
CA LEU A 346 -6.80 4.31 -18.17
C LEU A 346 -6.23 3.70 -16.88
N GLY A 347 -5.84 4.56 -15.92
CA GLY A 347 -5.62 4.28 -14.51
C GLY A 347 -6.78 3.58 -13.79
N GLU A 348 -8.01 4.04 -14.05
CA GLU A 348 -9.22 3.74 -13.26
C GLU A 348 -10.29 2.91 -14.00
N ILE A 349 -10.21 2.77 -15.33
CA ILE A 349 -11.07 1.91 -16.17
C ILE A 349 -10.40 0.54 -16.44
N LEU A 350 -9.06 0.45 -16.41
CA LEU A 350 -8.29 -0.81 -16.41
C LEU A 350 -7.99 -1.49 -15.04
N PRO A 351 -8.64 -1.21 -13.89
CA PRO A 351 -8.46 -2.04 -12.69
C PRO A 351 -9.02 -3.45 -12.86
N MET A 352 -9.86 -3.68 -13.87
CA MET A 352 -10.41 -4.99 -14.23
C MET A 352 -9.46 -5.73 -15.18
N GLY A 353 -8.24 -5.99 -14.72
CA GLY A 353 -7.28 -6.86 -15.39
C GLY A 353 -5.97 -6.18 -15.76
N SER A 354 -5.01 -6.18 -14.82
CA SER A 354 -3.54 -6.30 -14.95
C SER A 354 -2.72 -5.68 -16.11
N LEU A 355 -3.29 -4.88 -17.01
CA LEU A 355 -2.61 -4.43 -18.24
C LEU A 355 -1.86 -3.10 -18.12
N GLN A 356 -1.76 -2.50 -16.92
CA GLN A 356 -1.11 -1.19 -16.76
C GLN A 356 0.41 -1.19 -16.82
N ASN A 357 1.07 -2.34 -16.88
CA ASN A 357 2.52 -2.37 -17.05
C ASN A 357 2.88 -2.66 -18.51
N SER A 358 3.44 -1.64 -19.16
CA SER A 358 4.18 -1.68 -20.44
C SER A 358 5.38 -2.64 -20.46
N LYS A 359 5.49 -3.53 -19.46
CA LYS A 359 6.48 -4.63 -19.36
C LYS A 359 5.83 -6.02 -19.35
N PHE A 360 4.55 -6.17 -19.72
CA PHE A 360 4.02 -7.46 -20.15
C PHE A 360 4.63 -7.81 -21.51
N LYS A 361 5.75 -8.54 -21.49
CA LYS A 361 6.40 -9.03 -22.72
C LYS A 361 5.62 -10.15 -23.41
N GLN A 362 4.51 -10.62 -22.86
CA GLN A 362 3.65 -11.59 -23.55
C GLN A 362 2.17 -11.30 -23.25
N PRO A 363 1.34 -11.11 -24.30
CA PRO A 363 -0.10 -11.01 -24.14
C PRO A 363 -0.72 -12.36 -23.74
N LEU A 364 -1.78 -12.33 -22.92
CA LEU A 364 -2.63 -13.47 -22.53
C LEU A 364 -2.92 -14.51 -23.64
N PRO A 365 -3.11 -14.14 -24.92
CA PRO A 365 -3.32 -15.13 -25.99
C PRO A 365 -2.13 -16.06 -26.25
N GLN A 366 -0.89 -15.66 -25.93
CA GLN A 366 0.26 -16.59 -26.02
C GLN A 366 0.21 -17.66 -24.92
N LEU A 367 -0.37 -17.35 -23.76
CA LEU A 367 -0.60 -18.33 -22.67
C LEU A 367 -1.75 -19.29 -23.00
N ALA A 368 -2.79 -18.81 -23.69
CA ALA A 368 -3.93 -19.66 -24.11
C ALA A 368 -3.58 -20.64 -25.25
N GLN A 369 -2.49 -20.41 -25.98
CA GLN A 369 -2.02 -21.29 -27.05
C GLN A 369 -1.15 -22.46 -26.55
N GLU A 370 -0.69 -22.44 -25.29
CA GLU A 370 0.01 -23.58 -24.71
C GLU A 370 -0.99 -24.65 -24.27
N LYS A 371 -0.77 -25.90 -24.73
CA LYS A 371 -1.59 -27.09 -24.41
C LYS A 371 -1.80 -27.32 -22.90
N ASP A 372 -1.01 -26.67 -22.06
CA ASP A 372 -0.96 -26.85 -20.60
C ASP A 372 -1.80 -25.82 -19.81
N PHE A 373 -2.40 -24.80 -20.46
CA PHE A 373 -3.22 -23.78 -19.78
C PHE A 373 -4.50 -24.35 -19.14
N LEU A 374 -5.07 -25.38 -19.77
CA LEU A 374 -6.28 -26.08 -19.31
C LEU A 374 -5.97 -27.30 -18.43
N GLY A 375 -4.73 -27.83 -18.45
CA GLY A 375 -4.32 -29.06 -17.77
C GLY A 375 -3.57 -28.84 -16.46
N GLU A 376 -2.75 -27.80 -16.37
CA GLU A 376 -2.04 -27.42 -15.14
C GLU A 376 -2.81 -26.32 -14.38
N LYS A 377 -2.83 -26.38 -13.05
CA LYS A 377 -3.60 -25.47 -12.19
C LYS A 377 -2.83 -24.16 -11.98
N TRP A 378 -3.13 -23.14 -12.79
CA TRP A 378 -2.44 -21.85 -12.76
C TRP A 378 -3.18 -20.79 -11.94
N ILE A 379 -2.42 -19.90 -11.28
CA ILE A 379 -2.93 -18.63 -10.72
C ILE A 379 -2.09 -17.53 -11.36
N CYS A 380 -2.63 -16.88 -12.39
CA CYS A 380 -1.93 -15.85 -13.15
C CYS A 380 -2.48 -14.46 -12.85
N SER A 381 -1.60 -13.46 -12.90
CA SER A 381 -1.97 -12.04 -12.79
C SER A 381 -2.91 -11.55 -13.89
N GLY A 382 -2.95 -12.25 -15.02
CA GLY A 382 -3.80 -11.95 -16.17
C GLY A 382 -5.27 -12.35 -16.03
N THR A 383 -5.65 -13.08 -14.98
CA THR A 383 -7.05 -13.44 -14.76
C THR A 383 -7.82 -12.22 -14.22
N VAL A 384 -8.99 -11.93 -14.78
CA VAL A 384 -9.91 -10.89 -14.31
C VAL A 384 -10.33 -11.21 -12.87
N SER A 385 -10.49 -12.50 -12.56
CA SER A 385 -10.96 -12.99 -11.26
C SER A 385 -10.05 -14.11 -10.68
N PRO A 386 -8.92 -13.77 -10.04
CA PRO A 386 -8.05 -14.73 -9.34
C PRO A 386 -8.73 -15.47 -8.18
N GLY A 387 -9.74 -14.83 -7.55
CA GLY A 387 -10.51 -15.41 -6.44
C GLY A 387 -11.37 -16.60 -6.87
N THR A 388 -12.03 -16.52 -8.04
CA THR A 388 -12.80 -17.64 -8.61
C THR A 388 -11.91 -18.79 -9.05
N HIS A 389 -10.70 -18.51 -9.56
CA HIS A 389 -9.72 -19.57 -9.85
C HIS A 389 -9.29 -20.31 -8.57
N SER A 390 -9.04 -19.58 -7.47
CA SER A 390 -8.67 -20.18 -6.19
C SER A 390 -9.83 -21.02 -5.61
N SER A 391 -11.06 -20.53 -5.70
CA SER A 391 -12.27 -21.27 -5.31
C SER A 391 -12.51 -22.50 -6.18
N ALA A 392 -12.28 -22.41 -7.50
CA ALA A 392 -12.39 -23.55 -8.41
C ALA A 392 -11.31 -24.61 -8.16
N TRP A 393 -10.09 -24.18 -7.83
CA TRP A 393 -9.02 -25.08 -7.39
C TRP A 393 -9.37 -25.79 -6.10
N LEU A 394 -9.93 -25.07 -5.12
CA LEU A 394 -10.39 -25.63 -3.85
C LEU A 394 -11.50 -26.66 -4.09
N LEU A 395 -12.53 -26.31 -4.85
CA LEU A 395 -13.64 -27.21 -5.21
C LEU A 395 -13.14 -28.47 -5.92
N GLY A 396 -12.23 -28.34 -6.88
CA GLY A 396 -11.62 -29.48 -7.56
C GLY A 396 -10.72 -30.34 -6.66
N THR A 397 -10.27 -29.82 -5.53
CA THR A 397 -9.44 -30.56 -4.56
C THR A 397 -10.31 -31.23 -3.49
N VAL A 398 -11.34 -30.53 -2.99
CA VAL A 398 -12.38 -31.08 -2.10
C VAL A 398 -13.11 -32.24 -2.78
N ALA A 399 -13.44 -32.11 -4.08
CA ALA A 399 -14.09 -33.17 -4.85
C ALA A 399 -13.24 -34.45 -4.97
N LYS A 400 -11.90 -34.36 -4.91
CA LYS A 400 -10.99 -35.52 -4.97
C LYS A 400 -10.73 -36.17 -3.62
N HIS A 401 -11.05 -35.52 -2.50
CA HIS A 401 -10.68 -35.99 -1.15
C HIS A 401 -11.90 -36.37 -0.27
N PHE A 402 -13.11 -36.42 -0.85
CA PHE A 402 -14.32 -37.03 -0.26
C PHE A 402 -14.56 -36.68 1.22
N TRP A 403 -14.37 -35.44 1.65
CA TRP A 403 -14.85 -34.92 2.95
C TRP A 403 -14.66 -33.39 3.00
N PRO A 404 -15.38 -32.63 3.86
CA PRO A 404 -15.13 -31.20 4.04
C PRO A 404 -14.24 -30.92 5.29
N PRO A 405 -12.90 -31.06 5.25
CA PRO A 405 -12.07 -30.34 6.19
C PRO A 405 -11.79 -28.93 5.64
N ARG A 406 -11.50 -27.98 6.52
CA ARG A 406 -10.85 -26.72 6.12
C ARG A 406 -9.49 -27.09 5.52
N ILE A 407 -9.28 -26.74 4.25
CA ILE A 407 -8.05 -27.05 3.52
C ILE A 407 -7.19 -25.80 3.50
N VAL A 408 -5.93 -25.94 3.90
CA VAL A 408 -4.96 -24.86 3.88
C VAL A 408 -3.92 -25.15 2.79
N PRO A 409 -3.61 -24.18 1.90
CA PRO A 409 -2.53 -24.34 0.95
C PRO A 409 -1.18 -24.24 1.67
N GLN A 410 -0.38 -25.28 1.54
CA GLN A 410 0.96 -25.35 2.09
C GLN A 410 1.97 -25.62 0.97
N GLN A 411 3.12 -24.95 1.05
CA GLN A 411 4.23 -25.15 0.13
C GLN A 411 4.89 -26.53 0.35
N GLN A 412 5.02 -27.34 -0.71
CA GLN A 412 5.69 -28.65 -0.63
C GLN A 412 6.99 -28.75 -1.44
N GLN A 413 7.01 -28.35 -2.72
CA GLN A 413 8.17 -28.57 -3.60
C GLN A 413 8.42 -27.41 -4.57
N ILE A 414 9.68 -27.25 -4.96
CA ILE A 414 10.18 -26.25 -5.91
C ILE A 414 10.70 -27.03 -7.12
N SER A 415 10.23 -26.71 -8.32
CA SER A 415 10.77 -27.31 -9.55
C SER A 415 11.86 -26.43 -10.16
N HIS A 416 12.91 -27.07 -10.67
CA HIS A 416 14.03 -26.43 -11.37
C HIS A 416 13.76 -26.17 -12.87
N LYS A 417 12.63 -26.63 -13.43
CA LYS A 417 12.29 -26.36 -14.84
C LYS A 417 11.50 -25.05 -14.94
N LEU A 418 12.17 -24.01 -15.45
CA LEU A 418 11.60 -22.71 -15.79
C LEU A 418 10.40 -22.84 -16.74
N ARG A 419 9.32 -22.13 -16.42
CA ARG A 419 8.73 -21.10 -17.30
C ARG A 419 7.68 -20.27 -16.52
N HIS A 420 8.04 -19.02 -16.22
CA HIS A 420 7.21 -17.89 -15.76
C HIS A 420 6.61 -17.95 -14.33
N GLY A 421 7.42 -17.58 -13.33
CA GLY A 421 6.91 -17.17 -12.02
C GLY A 421 6.35 -15.74 -12.08
N LEU A 422 5.01 -15.60 -12.14
CA LEU A 422 4.31 -14.30 -12.10
C LEU A 422 4.18 -13.71 -10.69
N LEU A 423 4.64 -14.43 -9.67
CA LEU A 423 4.61 -13.94 -8.30
C LEU A 423 5.85 -13.12 -8.02
N ARG A 424 5.67 -11.92 -7.46
CA ARG A 424 6.76 -11.12 -6.91
C ARG A 424 6.57 -10.96 -5.41
N GLY A 425 7.65 -10.90 -4.67
CA GLY A 425 7.61 -10.64 -3.23
C GLY A 425 8.44 -9.42 -2.88
N PHE A 426 8.22 -8.85 -1.69
CA PHE A 426 9.17 -7.90 -1.08
C PHE A 426 10.40 -8.62 -0.46
N VAL A 427 10.55 -9.92 -0.75
CA VAL A 427 11.48 -10.85 -0.12
C VAL A 427 12.01 -11.80 -1.19
N SER A 428 13.28 -12.18 -1.07
CA SER A 428 13.91 -13.13 -1.97
C SER A 428 13.63 -14.56 -1.52
N PHE A 429 13.58 -15.50 -2.47
CA PHE A 429 13.37 -16.90 -2.17
C PHE A 429 14.62 -17.71 -2.47
N SER A 430 15.16 -18.40 -1.46
CA SER A 430 16.32 -19.27 -1.66
C SER A 430 15.88 -20.61 -2.22
N LEU A 431 16.26 -20.89 -3.47
CA LEU A 431 15.99 -22.16 -4.15
C LEU A 431 16.66 -23.37 -3.45
N GLN A 432 17.83 -23.16 -2.83
CA GLN A 432 18.58 -24.24 -2.18
C GLN A 432 17.99 -24.62 -0.82
N ALA A 433 17.51 -23.65 -0.05
CA ALA A 433 16.95 -23.88 1.27
C ALA A 433 15.43 -24.07 1.26
N GLY A 434 14.76 -23.64 0.19
CA GLY A 434 13.30 -23.61 0.10
C GLY A 434 12.64 -22.71 1.15
N THR A 435 13.36 -21.67 1.59
CA THR A 435 12.91 -20.72 2.62
C THR A 435 12.99 -19.29 2.11
N ILE A 436 12.16 -18.43 2.69
CA ILE A 436 12.23 -16.99 2.48
C ILE A 436 13.51 -16.40 3.08
N THR A 437 14.07 -15.39 2.41
CA THR A 437 15.33 -14.72 2.74
C THR A 437 15.24 -13.23 2.38
N ASP A 438 15.94 -12.36 3.09
CA ASP A 438 15.90 -10.92 2.82
C ASP A 438 16.22 -10.60 1.35
N ALA A 439 15.52 -9.60 0.81
CA ALA A 439 15.73 -9.16 -0.56
C ALA A 439 17.12 -8.53 -0.70
N ARG A 440 17.75 -8.71 -1.88
CA ARG A 440 19.01 -8.01 -2.16
C ARG A 440 18.76 -6.51 -2.22
N LEU A 441 19.74 -5.74 -1.77
CA LEU A 441 19.67 -4.28 -1.87
C LEU A 441 19.40 -3.85 -3.31
N LYS A 442 18.51 -2.87 -3.49
CA LYS A 442 18.04 -2.34 -4.80
C LYS A 442 17.08 -3.24 -5.58
N GLU A 443 16.77 -4.43 -5.09
CA GLU A 443 15.74 -5.30 -5.68
C GLU A 443 14.43 -5.18 -4.90
N LEU A 444 13.53 -4.28 -5.35
CA LEU A 444 12.27 -3.98 -4.67
C LEU A 444 11.25 -5.14 -4.73
N THR A 445 11.15 -5.79 -5.88
CA THR A 445 10.17 -6.85 -6.15
C THR A 445 10.83 -8.03 -6.87
N PRO A 446 11.69 -8.81 -6.19
CA PRO A 446 12.26 -10.03 -6.75
C PRO A 446 11.16 -10.97 -7.28
N ALA A 447 11.46 -11.59 -8.43
CA ALA A 447 10.60 -12.61 -9.00
C ALA A 447 10.70 -13.90 -8.17
N MET A 448 9.55 -14.44 -7.79
CA MET A 448 9.47 -15.72 -7.08
C MET A 448 9.56 -16.87 -8.08
N PRO A 449 10.26 -17.96 -7.73
CA PRO A 449 10.22 -19.18 -8.52
C PRO A 449 8.84 -19.84 -8.47
N VAL A 450 8.56 -20.73 -9.41
CA VAL A 450 7.29 -21.48 -9.45
C VAL A 450 7.21 -22.39 -8.22
N VAL A 451 6.17 -22.19 -7.40
CA VAL A 451 5.93 -22.94 -6.16
C VAL A 451 4.77 -23.90 -6.35
N PHE A 452 4.99 -25.18 -6.05
CA PHE A 452 3.90 -26.16 -6.01
C PHE A 452 3.17 -26.08 -4.67
N ILE A 453 1.88 -25.79 -4.75
CA ILE A 453 0.98 -25.68 -3.60
C ILE A 453 0.20 -26.98 -3.47
N LYS A 454 0.27 -27.59 -2.28
CA LYS A 454 -0.60 -28.71 -1.92
C LYS A 454 -1.61 -28.27 -0.86
N ALA A 455 -2.84 -28.66 -1.09
CA ALA A 455 -3.91 -28.63 -0.10
C ALA A 455 -3.63 -29.67 1.00
N ILE A 456 -3.47 -29.22 2.24
CA ILE A 456 -3.31 -30.10 3.41
C ILE A 456 -4.47 -29.81 4.37
N PRO A 457 -5.09 -30.84 4.99
CA PRO A 457 -6.09 -30.63 6.04
C PRO A 457 -5.48 -29.87 7.23
N ASP A 458 -6.25 -28.94 7.80
CA ASP A 458 -5.83 -28.10 8.93
C ASP A 458 -5.22 -28.92 10.10
N ASP A 459 -5.84 -30.06 10.43
CA ASP A 459 -5.40 -30.96 11.52
C ASP A 459 -4.00 -31.57 11.32
N LYS A 460 -3.47 -31.58 10.09
CA LYS A 460 -2.15 -32.15 9.76
C LYS A 460 -1.10 -31.08 9.51
N GLN A 461 -1.45 -29.81 9.72
CA GLN A 461 -0.55 -28.71 9.46
C GLN A 461 0.43 -28.51 10.63
N ASP A 462 1.73 -28.67 10.37
CA ASP A 462 2.76 -28.21 11.29
C ASP A 462 2.89 -26.69 11.14
N THR A 463 2.61 -25.94 12.21
CA THR A 463 2.66 -24.47 12.23
C THR A 463 4.05 -23.92 12.54
N ARG A 464 5.01 -24.78 12.92
CA ARG A 464 6.36 -24.34 13.31
C ARG A 464 7.18 -23.92 12.10
N GLY A 465 7.80 -22.74 12.18
CA GLY A 465 8.65 -22.20 11.11
C GLY A 465 7.89 -21.84 9.83
N LEU A 466 6.58 -21.60 9.92
CA LEU A 466 5.77 -21.13 8.81
C LEU A 466 5.38 -19.66 9.00
N TYR A 467 5.48 -18.90 7.91
CA TYR A 467 4.99 -17.55 7.81
C TYR A 467 3.74 -17.54 6.92
N PRO A 468 2.54 -17.22 7.46
CA PRO A 468 1.36 -16.99 6.64
C PRO A 468 1.54 -15.67 5.89
N CYS A 469 1.86 -15.79 4.60
CA CYS A 469 2.11 -14.70 3.68
C CYS A 469 0.86 -14.37 2.86
N PRO A 470 0.34 -13.14 2.91
CA PRO A 470 -0.80 -12.73 2.09
C PRO A 470 -0.40 -12.57 0.61
N LEU A 471 -1.30 -12.96 -0.29
CA LEU A 471 -1.23 -12.72 -1.73
C LEU A 471 -2.21 -11.62 -2.12
N TYR A 472 -1.70 -10.60 -2.81
CA TYR A 472 -2.50 -9.51 -3.37
C TYR A 472 -2.40 -9.48 -4.90
N LYS A 473 -3.43 -8.95 -5.56
CA LYS A 473 -3.38 -8.73 -7.01
C LYS A 473 -2.41 -7.60 -7.35
N THR A 474 -2.51 -6.48 -6.65
CA THR A 474 -1.76 -5.26 -6.95
C THR A 474 -0.85 -4.86 -5.80
N ARG A 475 0.14 -4.01 -6.10
CA ARG A 475 1.05 -3.43 -5.09
C ARG A 475 0.33 -2.57 -4.05
N GLN A 476 -0.88 -2.09 -4.36
CA GLN A 476 -1.70 -1.28 -3.45
C GLN A 476 -2.45 -2.13 -2.40
N ARG A 477 -2.24 -3.46 -2.37
CA ARG A 477 -2.75 -4.42 -1.36
C ARG A 477 -4.24 -4.28 -1.08
N GLY A 478 -4.63 -3.46 -0.10
CA GLY A 478 -6.00 -2.98 0.14
C GLY A 478 -7.10 -3.99 -0.21
N PRO A 479 -8.05 -3.67 -1.11
CA PRO A 479 -9.17 -4.55 -1.45
C PRO A 479 -8.78 -5.73 -2.37
N THR A 480 -7.50 -5.90 -2.70
CA THR A 480 -7.04 -6.87 -3.71
C THR A 480 -6.48 -8.16 -3.10
N TYR A 481 -6.78 -8.44 -1.84
CA TYR A 481 -6.42 -9.70 -1.19
C TYR A 481 -7.04 -10.90 -1.93
N VAL A 482 -6.23 -11.92 -2.18
CA VAL A 482 -6.63 -13.13 -2.91
C VAL A 482 -6.64 -14.33 -1.98
N TRP A 483 -5.51 -14.63 -1.34
CA TRP A 483 -5.34 -15.82 -0.50
C TRP A 483 -4.13 -15.70 0.42
N THR A 484 -4.00 -16.59 1.41
CA THR A 484 -2.83 -16.71 2.29
C THR A 484 -2.04 -17.98 2.03
N PHE A 485 -0.73 -17.85 1.78
CA PHE A 485 0.17 -18.99 1.60
C PHE A 485 1.11 -19.15 2.78
N ASN A 486 1.22 -20.37 3.29
CA ASN A 486 2.17 -20.68 4.35
C ASN A 486 3.55 -20.98 3.75
N LEU A 487 4.46 -20.01 3.87
CA LEU A 487 5.84 -20.08 3.39
C LEU A 487 6.77 -20.54 4.52
N LYS A 488 7.79 -21.34 4.18
CA LYS A 488 8.78 -21.78 5.17
C LYS A 488 9.78 -20.67 5.47
N THR A 489 10.05 -20.45 6.76
CA THR A 489 11.03 -19.47 7.25
C THR A 489 12.00 -20.11 8.24
N LYS A 490 13.27 -19.66 8.21
CA LYS A 490 14.27 -19.97 9.24
C LYS A 490 14.24 -18.97 10.40
N GLU A 491 13.83 -17.75 10.10
CA GLU A 491 13.76 -16.64 11.06
C GLU A 491 12.37 -16.57 11.70
N ASN A 492 12.28 -15.82 12.80
CA ASN A 492 11.03 -15.66 13.54
C ASN A 492 9.95 -15.02 12.64
N PRO A 493 8.73 -15.58 12.54
CA PRO A 493 7.68 -15.06 11.67
C PRO A 493 7.34 -13.58 11.90
N SER A 494 7.51 -13.06 13.11
CA SER A 494 7.30 -11.65 13.45
C SER A 494 8.12 -10.71 12.56
N LYS A 495 9.37 -11.05 12.24
CA LYS A 495 10.23 -10.24 11.37
C LYS A 495 9.58 -9.97 10.02
N TRP A 496 8.93 -10.98 9.43
CA TRP A 496 8.28 -10.87 8.12
C TRP A 496 6.94 -10.13 8.18
N VAL A 497 6.24 -10.21 9.32
CA VAL A 497 5.06 -9.36 9.55
C VAL A 497 5.50 -7.90 9.63
N LEU A 498 6.51 -7.59 10.45
CA LEU A 498 7.04 -6.23 10.61
C LEU A 498 7.64 -5.69 9.31
N ALA A 499 8.33 -6.51 8.52
CA ALA A 499 8.84 -6.10 7.20
C ALA A 499 7.72 -5.84 6.17
N GLY A 500 6.47 -6.22 6.50
CA GLY A 500 5.30 -6.07 5.65
C GLY A 500 5.43 -6.93 4.41
N VAL A 501 5.84 -8.20 4.54
CA VAL A 501 6.05 -9.08 3.39
C VAL A 501 4.72 -9.53 2.79
N ALA A 502 4.62 -9.48 1.47
CA ALA A 502 3.48 -10.00 0.75
C ALA A 502 3.90 -10.53 -0.61
N LEU A 503 3.10 -11.46 -1.14
CA LEU A 503 3.17 -11.88 -2.53
C LEU A 503 2.26 -10.98 -3.36
N LEU A 504 2.72 -10.64 -4.56
CA LEU A 504 2.04 -9.81 -5.54
C LEU A 504 1.92 -10.59 -6.84
N LEU A 505 0.73 -10.56 -7.46
CA LEU A 505 0.53 -11.07 -8.81
C LEU A 505 1.04 -10.08 -9.87
N GLN A 506 0.93 -8.78 -9.63
CA GLN A 506 1.36 -7.73 -10.55
C GLN A 506 2.73 -7.14 -10.16
N ALA A 507 3.50 -6.72 -11.19
CA ALA A 507 4.80 -6.06 -11.03
C ALA A 507 4.71 -4.60 -10.59
#